data_AF-A0ABD3UBR0-F1
#
_entry.id   AF-A0ABD3UBR0-F1
#
_cell.length_a   1.000
_cell.length_b   1.000
_cell.length_c   1.000
_cell.angle_alpha   90.00
_cell.angle_beta   90.00
_cell.angle_gamma   90.00
#
_symmetry.space_group_name_H-M   'P 1'
#
loop_
_entity.id
_entity.type
_entity.pdbx_description
1 polymer ?
#
loop_
_entity_poly.entity_id
_entity_poly.type
_entity_poly.pdbx_seq_one_letter_code
_entity_poly.pdbx_strand_id
1 'polypeptide(L)'
;MILNIVMFIFLVLSCLISCTIAPVNMQQHVERVIETTDGRIRGVLVEFLQDHKLKKIEIFFNIPYASLKGVRGNVLRFMPPSSPSKWKYIKDTSKHNSSVQCPQKWLSESKLMNSNIYERVREAGSIRKQDEECLYLNLFVSSQGKYKII
;
A
#
# COMPACT_ATOMS: atom_id res chain seq x y z
N MET A 1 -2.45 20.28 -48.73
CA MET A 1 -2.06 18.85 -48.82
C MET A 1 -1.13 18.44 -47.67
N ILE A 2 0.01 19.11 -47.47
CA ILE A 2 0.98 18.81 -46.40
C ILE A 2 0.36 18.92 -44.99
N LEU A 3 -0.46 19.96 -44.74
CA LEU A 3 -1.10 20.17 -43.43
C LEU A 3 -2.04 19.01 -43.04
N ASN A 4 -2.77 18.45 -44.00
CA ASN A 4 -3.66 17.31 -43.76
C ASN A 4 -2.88 16.01 -43.48
N ILE A 5 -1.73 15.82 -44.12
CA ILE A 5 -0.85 14.68 -43.88
C ILE A 5 -0.26 14.76 -42.47
N VAL A 6 0.20 15.95 -42.06
CA VAL A 6 0.73 16.19 -40.71
C VAL A 6 -0.35 15.94 -39.65
N MET A 7 -1.57 16.44 -39.85
CA MET A 7 -2.70 16.20 -38.95
C MET A 7 -3.04 14.70 -38.85
N PHE A 8 -3.00 13.97 -39.97
CA PHE A 8 -3.26 12.53 -39.98
C PHE A 8 -2.19 11.74 -39.23
N ILE A 9 -0.91 12.10 -39.40
CA ILE A 9 0.20 11.47 -38.67
C ILE A 9 0.07 11.71 -37.16
N PHE A 10 -0.27 12.94 -36.73
CA PHE A 10 -0.51 13.23 -35.31
C PHE A 10 -1.68 12.42 -34.74
N LEU A 11 -2.75 12.21 -35.51
CA LEU A 11 -3.91 11.41 -35.12
C LEU A 11 -3.57 9.92 -34.99
N VAL A 12 -2.75 9.40 -35.90
CA VAL A 12 -2.29 8.01 -35.85
C VAL A 12 -1.33 7.80 -34.68
N LEU A 13 -0.38 8.71 -34.46
CA LEU A 13 0.54 8.62 -33.31
C LEU A 13 -0.21 8.69 -31.97
N SER A 14 -1.19 9.59 -31.81
CA SER A 14 -1.95 9.70 -30.56
C SER A 14 -2.80 8.45 -30.27
N CYS A 15 -3.35 7.82 -31.32
CA CYS A 15 -4.08 6.57 -31.20
C CYS A 15 -3.17 5.40 -30.79
N LEU A 16 -1.98 5.30 -31.39
CA LEU A 16 -0.99 4.27 -31.03
C LEU A 16 -0.51 4.41 -29.58
N ILE A 17 -0.33 5.64 -29.09
CA ILE A 17 0.05 5.91 -27.69
C ILE A 17 -1.07 5.54 -26.71
N SER A 18 -2.34 5.66 -27.12
CA SER A 18 -3.49 5.36 -26.24
C SER A 18 -3.70 3.85 -26.02
N CYS A 19 -3.20 2.99 -26.92
CA CYS A 19 -3.35 1.53 -26.84
C CYS A 19 -2.28 0.83 -25.99
N THR A 20 -1.22 1.50 -25.54
CA THR A 20 -0.10 0.86 -24.81
C THR A 20 -0.31 0.79 -23.30
N ILE A 21 -1.38 1.41 -22.79
CA ILE A 21 -1.71 1.39 -21.37
C ILE A 21 -2.97 0.54 -21.24
N ALA A 22 -2.85 -0.66 -20.68
CA ALA A 22 -3.99 -1.39 -20.14
C ALA A 22 -4.16 -0.93 -18.69
N PRO A 23 -4.97 0.09 -18.39
CA PRO A 23 -5.13 0.57 -17.02
C PRO A 23 -5.84 -0.52 -16.23
N VAL A 24 -5.21 -1.12 -15.23
CA VAL A 24 -5.92 -2.01 -14.31
C VAL A 24 -7.00 -1.20 -13.62
N ASN A 25 -8.24 -1.37 -14.08
CA ASN A 25 -9.38 -0.63 -13.55
C ASN A 25 -9.83 -1.31 -12.26
N MET A 26 -9.74 -0.59 -11.14
CA MET A 26 -10.03 -1.10 -9.80
C MET A 26 -11.14 -0.26 -9.19
N GLN A 27 -12.22 -0.91 -8.75
CA GLN A 27 -13.28 -0.22 -8.03
C GLN A 27 -13.05 -0.39 -6.53
N GLN A 28 -12.97 0.75 -5.82
CA GLN A 28 -12.78 0.78 -4.37
C GLN A 28 -14.10 1.08 -3.67
N HIS A 29 -14.50 0.22 -2.75
CA HIS A 29 -15.66 0.45 -1.89
C HIS A 29 -15.22 0.52 -0.43
N VAL A 30 -15.77 1.48 0.32
CA VAL A 30 -15.56 1.51 1.77
C VAL A 30 -16.32 0.34 2.38
N GLU A 31 -15.62 -0.52 3.11
CA GLU A 31 -16.21 -1.75 3.65
C GLU A 31 -16.27 -1.76 5.19
N ARG A 32 -16.69 -2.92 5.67
CA ARG A 32 -16.98 -3.36 7.02
C ARG A 32 -15.92 -2.95 8.03
N VAL A 33 -16.42 -2.63 9.22
CA VAL A 33 -15.62 -2.43 10.42
C VAL A 33 -15.36 -3.79 11.06
N ILE A 34 -14.09 -4.10 11.31
CA ILE A 34 -13.65 -5.32 12.00
C ILE A 34 -13.18 -4.94 13.41
N GLU A 35 -13.49 -5.80 14.37
CA GLU A 35 -13.01 -5.69 15.74
C GLU A 35 -11.73 -6.52 15.92
N THR A 36 -10.68 -5.89 16.44
CA THR A 36 -9.44 -6.54 16.83
C THR A 36 -9.27 -6.44 18.34
N THR A 37 -8.25 -7.13 18.88
CA THR A 37 -7.88 -7.08 20.31
C THR A 37 -7.57 -5.67 20.81
N ASP A 38 -7.11 -4.78 19.92
CA ASP A 38 -6.62 -3.44 20.25
C ASP A 38 -7.61 -2.33 19.87
N GLY A 39 -8.61 -2.63 19.04
CA GLY A 39 -9.69 -1.72 18.70
C GLY A 39 -10.35 -2.05 17.37
N ARG A 40 -11.22 -1.16 16.91
CA ARG A 40 -11.95 -1.36 15.65
C ARG A 40 -11.22 -0.72 14.48
N ILE A 41 -11.19 -1.40 13.33
CA ILE A 41 -10.54 -0.93 12.09
C ILE A 41 -11.51 -0.97 10.90
N ARG A 42 -11.28 -0.11 9.91
CA ARG A 42 -12.06 -0.05 8.66
C ARG A 42 -11.15 -0.19 7.45
N GLY A 43 -11.40 -1.18 6.60
CA GLY A 43 -10.63 -1.44 5.39
C GLY A 43 -11.26 -0.86 4.13
N VAL A 44 -10.76 -1.32 2.98
CA VAL A 44 -11.30 -1.03 1.65
C VAL A 44 -11.50 -2.34 0.89
N LEU A 45 -12.66 -2.49 0.25
CA LEU A 45 -12.89 -3.57 -0.71
C LEU A 45 -12.35 -3.15 -2.06
N VAL A 46 -11.60 -4.04 -2.67
CA VAL A 46 -11.07 -3.87 -4.02
C VAL A 46 -11.68 -4.92 -4.94
N GLU A 47 -12.29 -4.45 -6.02
CA GLU A 47 -12.80 -5.27 -7.11
C GLU A 47 -11.99 -5.04 -8.39
N PHE A 48 -11.53 -6.13 -8.99
CA PHE A 48 -10.74 -6.11 -10.23
C PHE A 48 -11.69 -6.12 -11.43
N LEU A 49 -11.84 -5.00 -12.12
CA LEU A 49 -12.82 -4.86 -13.20
C LEU A 49 -12.40 -5.55 -14.50
N GLN A 50 -11.09 -5.80 -14.68
CA GLN A 50 -10.54 -6.39 -15.91
C GLN A 50 -10.47 -7.92 -15.90
N ASP A 51 -10.51 -8.55 -14.73
CA ASP A 51 -10.43 -10.00 -14.60
C ASP A 51 -11.49 -10.50 -13.64
N HIS A 52 -12.63 -10.90 -14.21
CA HIS A 52 -13.77 -11.43 -13.46
C HIS A 52 -13.47 -12.76 -12.75
N LYS A 53 -12.32 -13.40 -13.02
CA LYS A 53 -11.88 -14.58 -12.25
C LYS A 53 -11.21 -14.20 -10.94
N LEU A 54 -10.70 -12.97 -10.84
CA LEU A 54 -10.10 -12.47 -9.60
C LEU A 54 -11.20 -12.14 -8.60
N LYS A 55 -11.07 -12.71 -7.41
CA LYS A 55 -12.00 -12.48 -6.31
C LYS A 55 -11.80 -11.08 -5.75
N LYS A 56 -12.86 -10.49 -5.19
CA LYS A 56 -12.75 -9.24 -4.45
C LYS A 56 -11.85 -9.44 -3.22
N ILE A 57 -11.03 -8.44 -2.92
CA ILE A 57 -10.06 -8.47 -1.82
C ILE A 57 -10.37 -7.34 -0.85
N GLU A 58 -10.49 -7.69 0.42
CA GLU A 58 -10.52 -6.77 1.56
C GLU A 58 -9.10 -6.37 1.92
N ILE A 59 -8.81 -5.08 1.99
CA ILE A 59 -7.48 -4.56 2.30
C ILE A 59 -7.52 -3.65 3.52
N PHE A 60 -6.59 -3.88 4.44
CA PHE A 60 -6.37 -3.05 5.62
C PHE A 60 -4.91 -2.62 5.65
N PHE A 61 -4.68 -1.32 5.49
CA PHE A 61 -3.34 -0.73 5.49
C PHE A 61 -2.95 -0.18 6.86
N ASN A 62 -1.67 -0.26 7.20
CA ASN A 62 -1.06 0.43 8.34
C ASN A 62 -1.65 0.04 9.72
N ILE A 63 -1.94 -1.25 9.92
CA ILE A 63 -2.37 -1.78 11.22
C ILE A 63 -1.14 -1.86 12.15
N PRO A 64 -1.15 -1.21 13.33
CA PRO A 64 -0.06 -1.34 14.28
C PRO A 64 -0.11 -2.72 14.92
N TYR A 65 0.99 -3.46 14.85
CA TYR A 65 1.10 -4.77 15.51
C TYR A 65 2.00 -4.72 16.76
N ALA A 66 2.75 -3.64 16.92
CA ALA A 66 3.69 -3.44 18.02
C ALA A 66 3.98 -1.94 18.21
N SER A 67 4.55 -1.58 19.36
CA SER A 67 5.09 -0.24 19.61
C SER A 67 6.48 -0.29 20.23
N LEU A 68 7.32 0.65 19.79
CA LEU A 68 8.62 0.95 20.41
C LEU A 68 8.49 1.88 21.62
N LYS A 69 7.29 2.34 21.96
CA LYS A 69 7.05 3.13 23.17
C LYS A 69 6.63 2.21 24.30
N GLY A 70 7.35 2.26 25.42
CA GLY A 70 6.97 1.57 26.64
C GLY A 70 5.71 2.15 27.27
N VAL A 71 5.22 1.51 28.32
CA VAL A 71 3.98 1.88 29.05
C VAL A 71 4.00 3.35 29.54
N ARG A 72 5.20 3.91 29.78
CA ARG A 72 5.41 5.31 30.22
C ARG A 72 5.80 6.26 29.07
N GLY A 73 5.69 5.83 27.82
CA GLY A 73 6.04 6.63 26.64
C GLY A 73 7.55 6.72 26.35
N ASN A 74 8.39 5.97 27.08
CA ASN A 74 9.83 5.90 26.83
C ASN A 74 10.15 5.06 25.59
N VAL A 75 11.16 5.45 24.81
CA VAL A 75 11.58 4.69 23.61
C VAL A 75 12.36 3.45 24.03
N LEU A 76 11.94 2.29 23.54
CA LEU A 76 12.48 0.95 23.83
C LEU A 76 13.41 0.49 22.69
N ARG A 77 14.53 1.20 22.50
CA ARG A 77 15.54 0.76 21.53
C ARG A 77 16.29 -0.47 22.08
N PHE A 78 16.55 -1.44 21.21
CA PHE A 78 17.27 -2.67 21.55
C PHE A 78 16.61 -3.53 22.64
N MET A 79 15.30 -3.33 22.84
CA MET A 79 14.48 -4.19 23.66
C MET A 79 13.42 -4.86 22.78
N PRO A 80 12.84 -5.98 23.23
CA PRO A 80 11.66 -6.52 22.59
C PRO A 80 10.56 -5.45 22.50
N PRO A 81 9.80 -5.41 21.39
CA PRO A 81 8.71 -4.45 21.24
C PRO A 81 7.59 -4.75 22.24
N SER A 82 6.82 -3.72 22.56
CA SER A 82 5.64 -3.83 23.40
C SER A 82 4.35 -3.90 22.58
N SER A 83 3.24 -4.27 23.21
CA SER A 83 1.92 -4.24 22.57
C SER A 83 1.52 -2.82 22.15
N PRO A 84 0.81 -2.65 21.03
CA PRO A 84 0.36 -1.34 20.59
C PRO A 84 -0.68 -0.76 21.56
N SER A 85 -0.77 0.57 21.60
CA SER A 85 -1.81 1.26 22.37
C SER A 85 -3.19 0.95 21.81
N LYS A 86 -4.12 0.56 22.67
CA LYS A 86 -5.52 0.34 22.29
C LYS A 86 -6.23 1.65 21.93
N TRP A 87 -7.19 1.59 21.01
CA TRP A 87 -7.99 2.74 20.59
C TRP A 87 -9.49 2.47 20.70
N LYS A 88 -10.26 3.50 21.08
CA LYS A 88 -11.72 3.39 21.28
C LYS A 88 -12.54 3.70 20.01
N TYR A 89 -11.99 4.52 19.11
CA TYR A 89 -12.64 4.94 17.87
C TYR A 89 -12.45 3.90 16.76
N ILE A 90 -13.04 4.12 15.58
CA ILE A 90 -12.81 3.26 14.41
C ILE A 90 -11.61 3.83 13.66
N LYS A 91 -10.49 3.09 13.63
CA LYS A 91 -9.30 3.50 12.90
C LYS A 91 -9.48 3.24 11.41
N ASP A 92 -9.33 4.28 10.59
CA ASP A 92 -9.42 4.16 9.13
C ASP A 92 -8.11 3.60 8.57
N THR A 93 -8.19 2.43 7.96
CA THR A 93 -7.10 1.67 7.34
C THR A 93 -7.32 1.50 5.83
N SER A 94 -8.17 2.31 5.22
CA SER A 94 -8.49 2.24 3.78
C SER A 94 -7.40 2.83 2.86
N LYS A 95 -6.51 3.68 3.38
CA LYS A 95 -5.51 4.41 2.58
C LYS A 95 -4.09 3.85 2.75
N HIS A 96 -3.45 3.53 1.62
CA HIS A 96 -2.06 3.07 1.57
C HIS A 96 -1.03 4.19 1.85
N ASN A 97 -1.43 5.46 1.68
CA ASN A 97 -0.54 6.64 1.64
C ASN A 97 0.14 7.02 2.96
N SER A 98 0.07 6.17 3.99
CA SER A 98 0.42 6.53 5.37
C SER A 98 1.40 5.57 6.05
N SER A 99 2.02 4.63 5.33
CA SER A 99 3.01 3.75 5.98
C SER A 99 4.31 4.51 6.21
N VAL A 100 4.59 4.78 7.48
CA VAL A 100 5.87 5.33 7.91
C VAL A 100 6.90 4.21 7.81
N GLN A 101 7.96 4.45 7.04
CA GLN A 101 9.01 3.45 6.88
C GLN A 101 10.00 3.51 8.04
N CYS A 102 10.64 2.38 8.33
CA CYS A 102 11.69 2.35 9.34
C CYS A 102 12.92 3.15 8.89
N PRO A 103 13.74 3.66 9.83
CA PRO A 103 14.92 4.42 9.48
C PRO A 103 15.91 3.56 8.69
N GLN A 104 16.13 3.93 7.44
CA GLN A 104 17.02 3.23 6.53
C GLN A 104 17.79 4.24 5.69
N LYS A 105 19.07 3.96 5.45
CA LYS A 105 19.88 4.77 4.53
C LYS A 105 19.52 4.38 3.10
N TRP A 106 19.26 5.38 2.25
CA TRP A 106 19.19 5.14 0.82
C TRP A 106 20.60 4.74 0.34
N LEU A 107 20.76 3.50 -0.09
CA LEU A 107 22.01 3.05 -0.70
C LEU A 107 22.09 3.68 -2.09
N SER A 108 23.22 4.30 -2.44
CA SER A 108 23.49 4.68 -3.82
C SER A 108 23.58 3.43 -4.70
N GLU A 109 23.17 3.56 -5.96
CA GLU A 109 23.20 2.55 -7.04
C GLU A 109 24.46 1.69 -7.06
N SER A 110 25.61 2.25 -6.67
CA SER A 110 26.92 1.59 -6.59
C SER A 110 27.08 0.49 -5.53
N LYS A 111 26.15 0.34 -4.56
CA LYS A 111 26.25 -0.65 -3.48
C LYS A 111 25.20 -1.76 -3.52
N LEU A 112 24.21 -1.68 -4.41
CA LEU A 112 23.29 -2.80 -4.61
C LEU A 112 23.91 -3.78 -5.61
N MET A 113 24.14 -5.01 -5.16
CA MET A 113 24.77 -6.09 -5.93
C MET A 113 23.92 -6.56 -7.13
N ASN A 114 22.75 -5.97 -7.36
CA ASN A 114 21.87 -6.29 -8.47
C ASN A 114 21.07 -5.04 -8.89
N SER A 115 21.43 -4.43 -10.02
CA SER A 115 20.83 -3.20 -10.55
C SER A 115 19.31 -3.29 -10.75
N ASN A 116 18.81 -4.49 -11.09
CA ASN A 116 17.37 -4.74 -11.27
C ASN A 116 16.55 -4.63 -9.98
N ILE A 117 17.17 -4.89 -8.82
CA ILE A 117 16.52 -4.71 -7.51
C ILE A 117 16.53 -3.24 -7.13
N TYR A 118 17.61 -2.53 -7.45
CA TYR A 118 17.75 -1.10 -7.17
C TYR A 118 16.70 -0.26 -7.90
N GLU A 119 16.47 -0.50 -9.19
CA GLU A 119 15.47 0.24 -9.95
C GLU A 119 14.04 0.00 -9.43
N ARG A 120 13.69 -1.25 -9.10
CA ARG A 120 12.37 -1.58 -8.53
C ARG A 120 12.16 -0.97 -7.14
N VAL A 121 13.21 -0.89 -6.33
CA VAL A 121 13.16 -0.25 -5.00
C VAL A 121 13.08 1.28 -5.12
N ARG A 122 13.77 1.87 -6.10
CA ARG A 122 13.70 3.31 -6.43
C ARG A 122 12.32 3.74 -6.89
N GLU A 123 11.67 2.92 -7.71
CA GLU A 123 10.35 3.18 -8.28
C GLU A 123 9.21 2.94 -7.27
N ALA A 124 9.41 2.04 -6.29
CA ALA A 124 8.46 1.75 -5.21
C ALA A 124 8.19 2.92 -4.25
N GLY A 125 8.90 4.04 -4.41
CA GLY A 125 8.60 5.29 -3.74
C GLY A 125 9.82 5.83 -3.01
N SER A 126 10.22 7.04 -3.40
CA SER A 126 11.07 7.91 -2.59
C SER A 126 10.66 7.75 -1.12
N ILE A 127 11.61 7.42 -0.25
CA ILE A 127 11.34 7.25 1.18
C ILE A 127 10.98 8.63 1.75
N ARG A 128 9.71 9.02 1.65
CA ARG A 128 9.27 10.39 1.96
C ARG A 128 9.19 10.65 3.46
N LYS A 129 8.97 9.60 4.28
CA LYS A 129 8.76 9.72 5.72
C LYS A 129 9.29 8.49 6.46
N GLN A 130 10.34 8.70 7.27
CA GLN A 130 10.94 7.68 8.14
C GLN A 130 10.70 8.03 9.61
N ASP A 131 10.44 7.02 10.43
CA ASP A 131 10.34 7.15 11.89
C ASP A 131 10.71 5.80 12.53
N GLU A 132 11.21 5.82 13.76
CA GLU A 132 11.45 4.59 14.53
C GLU A 132 10.12 3.88 14.86
N GLU A 133 9.02 4.62 15.03
CA GLU A 133 7.69 4.03 15.20
C GLU A 133 7.08 3.61 13.84
N CYS A 134 7.67 2.59 13.21
CA CYS A 134 7.32 2.06 11.89
C CYS A 134 6.70 0.65 11.92
N LEU A 135 6.33 0.13 13.10
CA LEU A 135 5.87 -1.26 13.29
C LEU A 135 4.39 -1.43 12.87
N TYR A 136 4.16 -1.40 11.57
CA TYR A 136 2.85 -1.58 10.95
C TYR A 136 2.85 -2.72 9.94
N LEU A 137 1.67 -3.31 9.72
CA LEU A 137 1.44 -4.30 8.68
C LEU A 137 0.28 -3.91 7.76
N ASN A 138 0.27 -4.51 6.58
CA ASN A 138 -0.83 -4.44 5.63
C ASN A 138 -1.44 -5.84 5.49
N LEU A 139 -2.76 -5.95 5.55
CA LEU A 139 -3.49 -7.21 5.45
C LEU A 139 -4.34 -7.22 4.17
N PHE A 140 -4.26 -8.31 3.40
CA PHE A 140 -5.02 -8.53 2.18
C PHE A 140 -5.79 -9.84 2.32
N VAL A 141 -7.11 -9.77 2.40
CA VAL A 141 -7.99 -10.91 2.67
C VAL A 141 -8.89 -11.15 1.47
N SER A 142 -8.98 -12.38 0.98
CA SER A 142 -9.95 -12.72 -0.06
C SER A 142 -11.35 -12.86 0.54
N SER A 143 -12.34 -12.19 -0.07
CA SER A 143 -13.74 -12.15 0.38
C SER A 143 -14.48 -13.50 0.42
N GLN A 144 -13.88 -14.60 -0.04
CA GLN A 144 -14.52 -15.92 -0.04
C GLN A 144 -13.79 -16.94 0.84
N GLY A 145 -14.33 -17.10 2.05
CA GLY A 145 -14.23 -18.27 2.90
C GLY A 145 -14.83 -17.97 4.27
N LYS A 146 -15.54 -18.95 4.87
CA LYS A 146 -16.04 -18.83 6.24
C LYS A 146 -14.85 -18.94 7.19
N TYR A 147 -14.16 -17.84 7.45
CA TYR A 147 -13.07 -17.83 8.42
C TYR A 147 -13.59 -17.25 9.74
N LYS A 148 -13.75 -18.13 10.73
CA LYS A 148 -13.91 -17.75 12.13
C LYS A 148 -12.53 -17.29 12.61
N ILE A 149 -12.32 -15.98 12.67
CA ILE A 149 -11.14 -15.42 13.32
C ILE A 149 -11.33 -15.67 14.82
N ILE A 150 -10.39 -16.43 15.39
CA ILE A 150 -10.40 -16.92 16.78
C ILE A 150 -10.13 -15.77 17.74
#